data_AF-A0A936W683-F1
#
_entry.id   AF-A0A936W683-F1
#
_cell.length_a   1.000
_cell.length_b   1.000
_cell.length_c   1.000
_cell.angle_alpha   90.00
_cell.angle_beta   90.00
_cell.angle_gamma   90.00
#
_symmetry.space_group_name_H-M   'P 1'
#
loop_
_entity.id
_entity.type
_entity.pdbx_description
1 polymer ?
#
loop_
_entity_poly.entity_id
_entity_poly.type
_entity_poly.pdbx_seq_one_letter_code
_entity_poly.pdbx_strand_id
1 'polypeptide(L)'
;MEVQLTNVVPAPFFSAKTFSQTSLQEWKDEQRHHLAPWADFESDKYMMQVPTSWIYNYDDPVTLMQDWDDRMDVVSNMLGYPLIRNNTILYLQVDVDIMYGFYGIGNPQINNTYNPLQPENGNKNHWFLRPGDSFWETEFHEMGHAQLFSKFPGRQRRQSTCRLRLSTTGCMAWISILRSVNLLAIIHRSRATRLHSTGW
;
A
#
# COMPACT_ATOMS: atom_id res chain seq x y z
N MET A 1 -17.68 -1.81 -18.68
CA MET A 1 -18.09 -3.22 -18.73
C MET A 1 -19.09 -3.42 -17.62
N GLU A 2 -20.23 -4.04 -17.90
CA GLU A 2 -21.24 -4.38 -16.89
C GLU A 2 -21.18 -5.89 -16.64
N VAL A 3 -21.16 -6.29 -15.37
CA VAL A 3 -21.12 -7.69 -14.95
C VAL A 3 -22.20 -7.90 -13.89
N GLN A 4 -23.04 -8.91 -14.08
CA GLN A 4 -24.11 -9.28 -13.16
C GLN A 4 -23.73 -10.56 -12.43
N LEU A 5 -23.76 -10.53 -11.10
CA LEU A 5 -23.40 -11.66 -10.23
C LEU A 5 -24.60 -12.03 -9.34
N THR A 6 -24.81 -13.33 -9.13
CA THR A 6 -25.86 -13.86 -8.24
C THR A 6 -25.25 -14.85 -7.25
N ASN A 7 -25.88 -15.01 -6.07
CA ASN A 7 -25.38 -15.89 -4.99
C ASN A 7 -23.96 -15.55 -4.49
N VAL A 8 -23.60 -14.26 -4.47
CA VAL A 8 -22.33 -13.78 -3.94
C VAL A 8 -22.47 -13.29 -2.50
N VAL A 9 -21.43 -13.51 -1.70
CA VAL A 9 -21.29 -12.93 -0.36
C VAL A 9 -20.47 -11.65 -0.50
N PRO A 10 -20.99 -10.48 -0.08
CA PRO A 10 -20.23 -9.24 -0.17
C PRO A 10 -19.04 -9.28 0.78
N ALA A 11 -17.93 -8.71 0.34
CA ALA A 11 -16.74 -8.48 1.14
C ALA A 11 -16.71 -7.05 1.67
N PRO A 12 -16.11 -6.80 2.84
CA PRO A 12 -15.83 -5.43 3.24
C PRO A 12 -14.95 -4.75 2.21
N PHE A 13 -15.41 -3.59 1.73
CA PHE A 13 -14.76 -2.90 0.65
C PHE A 13 -14.73 -1.40 0.91
N PHE A 14 -13.54 -0.80 0.77
CA PHE A 14 -13.38 0.63 0.84
C PHE A 14 -12.63 1.12 -0.40
N SER A 15 -13.30 1.93 -1.21
CA SER A 15 -12.66 2.56 -2.36
C SER A 15 -12.44 4.05 -2.12
N ALA A 16 -11.21 4.49 -2.34
CA ALA A 16 -10.80 5.89 -2.41
C ALA A 16 -10.56 6.33 -3.87
N LYS A 17 -10.99 5.55 -4.86
CA LYS A 17 -10.81 5.88 -6.27
C LYS A 17 -11.65 7.10 -6.66
N THR A 18 -11.12 7.93 -7.54
CA THR A 18 -11.78 9.16 -8.01
C THR A 18 -13.17 8.96 -8.62
N PHE A 19 -13.48 7.79 -9.17
CA PHE A 19 -14.76 7.47 -9.81
C PHE A 19 -15.66 6.53 -9.00
N SER A 20 -15.21 6.05 -7.84
CA SER A 20 -15.97 5.14 -6.98
C SER A 20 -15.48 5.34 -5.55
N GLN A 21 -16.08 6.29 -4.82
CA GLN A 21 -15.66 6.60 -3.46
C GLN A 21 -16.64 6.02 -2.46
N THR A 22 -16.13 5.25 -1.50
CA THR A 22 -16.84 4.83 -0.30
C THR A 22 -16.76 5.94 0.74
N SER A 23 -17.91 6.40 1.22
CA SER A 23 -17.91 7.43 2.28
C SER A 23 -17.52 6.85 3.64
N LEU A 24 -17.02 7.68 4.56
CA LEU A 24 -16.72 7.24 5.93
C LEU A 24 -17.96 6.67 6.64
N GLN A 25 -19.13 7.23 6.37
CA GLN A 25 -20.39 6.77 6.98
C GLN A 25 -20.79 5.41 6.41
N GLU A 26 -20.77 5.26 5.09
CA GLU A 26 -21.02 3.97 4.41
C GLU A 26 -20.05 2.88 4.88
N TRP A 27 -18.78 3.23 5.08
CA TRP A 27 -17.81 2.31 5.67
C TRP A 27 -18.24 1.82 7.05
N LYS A 28 -18.64 2.75 7.93
CA LYS A 28 -18.97 2.47 9.33
C LYS A 28 -20.29 1.74 9.50
N ASP A 29 -21.26 2.03 8.64
CA ASP A 29 -22.63 1.53 8.77
C ASP A 29 -22.85 0.24 7.97
N GLU A 30 -22.13 0.06 6.86
CA GLU A 30 -22.41 -1.02 5.90
C GLU A 30 -21.15 -1.83 5.58
N GLN A 31 -20.15 -1.21 4.93
CA GLN A 31 -19.07 -1.97 4.28
C GLN A 31 -18.27 -2.83 5.27
N ARG A 32 -17.88 -2.30 6.42
CA ARG A 32 -17.06 -3.05 7.40
C ARG A 32 -17.79 -4.24 8.05
N HIS A 33 -19.10 -4.34 7.85
CA HIS A 33 -19.96 -5.37 8.44
C HIS A 33 -20.29 -6.53 7.48
N HIS A 34 -19.80 -6.47 6.25
CA HIS A 34 -19.88 -7.59 5.30
C HIS A 34 -19.14 -8.85 5.80
N LEU A 35 -19.66 -10.03 5.45
CA LEU A 35 -19.30 -11.30 6.08
C LEU A 35 -18.15 -12.06 5.42
N ALA A 36 -17.67 -11.61 4.25
CA ALA A 36 -16.55 -12.29 3.62
C ALA A 36 -15.30 -12.24 4.52
N PRO A 37 -14.40 -13.25 4.43
CA PRO A 37 -13.25 -13.35 5.32
C PRO A 37 -12.15 -12.32 5.03
N TRP A 38 -12.19 -11.68 3.87
CA TRP A 38 -11.21 -10.71 3.40
C TRP A 38 -11.88 -9.37 3.14
N ALA A 39 -11.15 -8.30 3.45
CA ALA A 39 -11.51 -6.93 3.22
C ALA A 39 -10.53 -6.29 2.25
N ASP A 40 -11.06 -5.59 1.25
CA ASP A 40 -10.29 -4.94 0.21
C ASP A 40 -10.35 -3.42 0.37
N PHE A 41 -9.20 -2.78 0.25
CA PHE A 41 -9.06 -1.32 0.23
C PHE A 41 -8.32 -0.93 -1.02
N GLU A 42 -8.82 0.07 -1.72
CA GLU A 42 -8.21 0.51 -2.97
C GLU A 42 -8.22 2.02 -3.14
N SER A 43 -7.26 2.50 -3.90
CA SER A 43 -7.20 3.85 -4.44
C SER A 43 -6.73 3.80 -5.89
N ASP A 44 -6.47 4.96 -6.49
CA ASP A 44 -5.86 5.04 -7.82
C ASP A 44 -4.37 4.64 -7.82
N LYS A 45 -3.75 4.45 -6.65
CA LYS A 45 -2.30 4.23 -6.48
C LYS A 45 -1.95 2.99 -5.67
N TYR A 46 -2.77 2.63 -4.70
CA TYR A 46 -2.49 1.62 -3.69
C TYR A 46 -3.67 0.66 -3.54
N MET A 47 -3.38 -0.59 -3.22
CA MET A 47 -4.38 -1.58 -2.86
C MET A 47 -3.87 -2.39 -1.68
N MET A 48 -4.78 -2.81 -0.81
CA MET A 48 -4.48 -3.83 0.17
C MET A 48 -5.65 -4.77 0.41
N GLN A 49 -5.32 -6.02 0.72
CA GLN A 49 -6.26 -7.03 1.16
C GLN A 49 -5.83 -7.53 2.55
N VAL A 50 -6.76 -7.45 3.50
CA VAL A 50 -6.53 -7.81 4.91
C VAL A 50 -7.67 -8.68 5.43
N PRO A 51 -7.47 -9.50 6.46
CA PRO A 51 -8.54 -10.30 7.03
C PRO A 51 -9.63 -9.39 7.62
N THR A 52 -10.90 -9.73 7.40
CA THR A 52 -12.05 -8.98 7.97
C THR A 52 -11.97 -8.92 9.50
N SER A 53 -11.43 -9.96 10.14
CA SER A 53 -11.18 -10.01 11.58
C SER A 53 -10.26 -8.88 12.08
N TRP A 54 -9.46 -8.26 11.20
CA TRP A 54 -8.60 -7.13 11.54
C TRP A 54 -9.28 -5.77 11.44
N ILE A 55 -10.41 -5.66 10.74
CA ILE A 55 -10.97 -4.36 10.33
C ILE A 55 -12.45 -4.12 10.64
N TYR A 56 -13.19 -5.10 11.16
CA TYR A 56 -14.64 -4.93 11.38
C TYR A 56 -15.01 -3.83 12.38
N ASN A 57 -14.05 -3.36 13.17
CA ASN A 57 -14.15 -2.24 14.11
C ASN A 57 -13.12 -1.12 13.79
N TYR A 58 -12.66 -1.05 12.53
CA TYR A 58 -11.73 -0.02 12.08
C TYR A 58 -12.49 1.26 11.74
N ASP A 59 -12.04 2.39 12.27
CA ASP A 59 -12.85 3.61 12.31
C ASP A 59 -12.57 4.60 11.18
N ASP A 60 -11.34 4.69 10.68
CA ASP A 60 -10.96 5.76 9.74
C ASP A 60 -10.11 5.25 8.57
N PRO A 61 -10.75 4.57 7.60
CA PRO A 61 -10.08 4.14 6.37
C PRO A 61 -9.73 5.30 5.44
N VAL A 62 -10.37 6.46 5.58
CA VAL A 62 -10.15 7.64 4.72
C VAL A 62 -8.74 8.18 4.97
N THR A 63 -8.40 8.45 6.24
CA THR A 63 -7.07 8.92 6.61
C THR A 63 -6.01 7.88 6.27
N LEU A 64 -6.31 6.59 6.46
CA LEU A 64 -5.39 5.51 6.13
C LEU A 64 -5.05 5.47 4.65
N MET A 65 -6.07 5.50 3.77
CA MET A 65 -5.85 5.42 2.33
C MET A 65 -5.20 6.69 1.78
N GLN A 66 -5.52 7.86 2.33
CA GLN A 66 -4.83 9.11 1.98
C GLN A 66 -3.34 9.05 2.35
N ASP A 67 -3.00 8.48 3.50
CA ASP A 67 -1.61 8.29 3.93
C ASP A 67 -0.85 7.36 2.97
N TRP A 68 -1.46 6.26 2.56
CA TRP A 68 -0.87 5.35 1.55
C TRP A 68 -0.70 6.02 0.18
N ASP A 69 -1.67 6.80 -0.27
CA ASP A 69 -1.57 7.59 -1.50
C ASP A 69 -0.43 8.60 -1.44
N ASP A 70 -0.27 9.29 -0.32
CA ASP A 70 0.82 10.25 -0.11
C ASP A 70 2.18 9.52 -0.18
N ARG A 71 2.31 8.31 0.39
CA ARG A 71 3.54 7.49 0.27
C ARG A 71 3.82 7.09 -1.18
N MET A 72 2.79 6.67 -1.92
CA MET A 72 2.95 6.30 -3.33
C MET A 72 3.31 7.51 -4.20
N ASP A 73 2.86 8.71 -3.85
CA ASP A 73 3.32 9.96 -4.48
C ASP A 73 4.81 10.18 -4.23
N VAL A 74 5.31 9.97 -3.00
CA VAL A 74 6.76 10.05 -2.71
C VAL A 74 7.56 9.06 -3.55
N VAL A 75 7.10 7.81 -3.64
CA VAL A 75 7.74 6.75 -4.44
C VAL A 75 7.79 7.16 -5.92
N SER A 76 6.68 7.64 -6.47
CA SER A 76 6.62 8.08 -7.87
C SER A 76 7.52 9.28 -8.14
N ASN A 77 7.50 10.29 -7.27
CA ASN A 77 8.38 11.46 -7.39
C ASN A 77 9.86 11.06 -7.34
N MET A 78 10.24 10.19 -6.42
CA MET A 78 11.64 9.73 -6.28
C MET A 78 12.13 8.98 -7.52
N LEU A 79 11.25 8.24 -8.18
CA LEU A 79 11.57 7.46 -9.37
C LEU A 79 11.39 8.26 -10.68
N GLY A 80 10.84 9.48 -10.61
CA GLY A 80 10.52 10.28 -11.79
C GLY A 80 9.35 9.74 -12.62
N TYR A 81 8.44 8.98 -11.99
CA TYR A 81 7.21 8.49 -12.62
C TYR A 81 6.03 9.45 -12.41
N PRO A 82 5.00 9.42 -13.28
CA PRO A 82 3.75 10.12 -13.00
C PRO A 82 3.11 9.59 -11.71
N LEU A 83 2.41 10.48 -11.00
CA LEU A 83 1.74 10.16 -9.73
C LEU A 83 0.63 9.11 -9.90
N ILE A 84 -0.11 9.21 -11.01
CA ILE A 84 -1.10 8.22 -11.42
C ILE A 84 -0.48 7.36 -12.51
N ARG A 85 -0.52 6.05 -12.32
CA ARG A 85 0.00 5.05 -13.26
C ARG A 85 -1.15 4.20 -13.80
N ASN A 86 -0.86 3.43 -14.84
CA ASN A 86 -1.83 2.48 -15.41
C ASN A 86 -2.17 1.32 -14.47
N ASN A 87 -1.30 1.04 -13.49
CA ASN A 87 -1.44 -0.04 -12.54
C ASN A 87 -1.23 0.49 -11.11
N THR A 88 -1.83 -0.18 -10.13
CA THR A 88 -1.53 0.01 -8.71
C THR A 88 -0.03 -0.12 -8.46
N ILE A 89 0.55 0.88 -7.80
CA ILE A 89 1.99 0.98 -7.52
C ILE A 89 2.41 -0.10 -6.53
N LEU A 90 1.57 -0.34 -5.52
CA LEU A 90 1.78 -1.35 -4.50
C LEU A 90 0.45 -1.99 -4.11
N TYR A 91 0.39 -3.32 -4.21
CA TYR A 91 -0.68 -4.16 -3.68
C TYR A 91 -0.13 -5.02 -2.55
N LEU A 92 -0.55 -4.75 -1.31
CA LEU A 92 -0.24 -5.60 -0.17
C LEU A 92 -1.33 -6.63 0.07
N GLN A 93 -0.95 -7.88 0.27
CA GLN A 93 -1.89 -8.93 0.65
C GLN A 93 -1.38 -9.66 1.89
N VAL A 94 -2.28 -9.89 2.82
CA VAL A 94 -2.06 -10.77 3.96
C VAL A 94 -2.52 -12.17 3.58
N ASP A 95 -1.80 -13.20 4.02
CA ASP A 95 -2.21 -14.58 3.81
C ASP A 95 -1.83 -15.46 5.01
N VAL A 96 -2.28 -16.70 5.06
CA VAL A 96 -1.93 -17.66 6.12
C VAL A 96 -0.52 -18.22 5.99
N ASP A 97 0.08 -18.10 4.80
CA ASP A 97 1.41 -18.59 4.50
C ASP A 97 2.14 -17.67 3.52
N ILE A 98 3.47 -17.71 3.57
CA ILE A 98 4.34 -17.08 2.59
C ILE A 98 4.96 -18.21 1.77
N MET A 99 4.57 -18.32 0.50
CA MET A 99 4.81 -19.47 -0.40
C MET A 99 6.24 -20.03 -0.44
N TYR A 100 7.26 -19.26 -0.03
CA TYR A 100 8.66 -19.72 0.07
C TYR A 100 9.40 -19.30 1.35
N GLY A 101 8.69 -18.84 2.39
CA GLY A 101 9.29 -18.40 3.66
C GLY A 101 10.18 -17.15 3.58
N PHE A 102 10.24 -16.50 2.43
CA PHE A 102 10.93 -15.22 2.20
C PHE A 102 9.97 -14.20 1.59
N TYR A 103 10.29 -12.92 1.79
CA TYR A 103 9.49 -11.82 1.26
C TYR A 103 9.51 -11.79 -0.27
N GLY A 104 8.34 -11.52 -0.86
CA GLY A 104 8.10 -11.54 -2.30
C GLY A 104 7.97 -10.15 -2.90
N ILE A 105 8.52 -10.00 -4.12
CA ILE A 105 8.50 -8.78 -4.95
C ILE A 105 7.16 -8.54 -5.68
N GLY A 106 6.15 -9.38 -5.45
CA GLY A 106 4.94 -9.47 -6.28
C GLY A 106 4.04 -8.23 -6.24
N ASN A 107 3.00 -8.24 -7.07
CA ASN A 107 1.89 -7.29 -7.00
C ASN A 107 0.62 -8.13 -7.21
N PRO A 108 0.17 -8.90 -6.19
CA PRO A 108 0.35 -8.65 -4.74
C PRO A 108 1.69 -9.07 -4.10
N GLN A 109 2.10 -8.33 -3.06
CA GLN A 109 3.13 -8.71 -2.09
C GLN A 109 2.50 -9.42 -0.89
N ILE A 110 2.86 -10.70 -0.69
CA ILE A 110 2.41 -11.51 0.45
C ILE A 110 3.57 -11.66 1.43
N ASN A 111 3.71 -10.65 2.30
CA ASN A 111 4.84 -10.53 3.22
C ASN A 111 4.41 -10.53 4.70
N ASN A 112 3.10 -10.55 4.96
CA ASN A 112 2.53 -10.48 6.29
C ASN A 112 1.58 -11.66 6.48
N THR A 113 1.85 -12.48 7.50
CA THR A 113 1.06 -13.68 7.78
C THR A 113 -0.08 -13.38 8.74
N TYR A 114 -1.16 -14.15 8.62
CA TYR A 114 -2.32 -14.13 9.50
C TYR A 114 -2.63 -15.53 10.00
N ASN A 115 -3.11 -15.63 11.25
CA ASN A 115 -3.60 -16.88 11.81
C ASN A 115 -5.12 -16.78 12.01
N PRO A 116 -5.94 -17.55 11.25
CA PRO A 116 -7.40 -17.48 11.32
C PRO A 116 -8.00 -17.98 12.64
N LEU A 117 -7.21 -18.67 13.46
CA LEU A 117 -7.65 -19.18 14.76
C LEU A 117 -7.34 -18.21 15.92
N GLN A 118 -6.59 -17.14 15.65
CA GLN A 118 -6.30 -16.14 16.68
C GLN A 118 -7.50 -15.20 16.84
N PRO A 119 -7.96 -14.93 18.07
CA PRO A 119 -9.00 -13.95 18.30
C PRO A 119 -8.46 -12.54 17.98
N GLU A 120 -9.26 -11.76 17.25
CA GLU A 120 -8.95 -10.37 16.89
C GLU A 120 -10.10 -9.46 17.34
N ASN A 121 -9.81 -8.17 17.47
CA ASN A 121 -10.76 -7.16 17.97
C ASN A 121 -11.37 -6.29 16.85
N GLY A 122 -11.09 -6.60 15.58
CA GLY A 122 -11.58 -5.82 14.44
C GLY A 122 -10.87 -4.49 14.23
N ASN A 123 -9.83 -4.20 15.01
CA ASN A 123 -8.99 -3.02 14.84
C ASN A 123 -7.54 -3.42 15.13
N LYS A 124 -6.98 -4.21 14.21
CA LYS A 124 -5.65 -4.77 14.37
C LYS A 124 -4.61 -3.66 14.45
N ASN A 125 -3.81 -3.69 15.50
CA ASN A 125 -2.63 -2.84 15.64
C ASN A 125 -1.49 -3.34 14.73
N HIS A 126 -1.66 -3.18 13.42
CA HIS A 126 -0.67 -3.54 12.40
C HIS A 126 -0.07 -2.29 11.76
N TRP A 127 1.21 -2.34 11.37
CA TRP A 127 1.94 -1.14 10.93
C TRP A 127 1.33 -0.49 9.67
N PHE A 128 0.82 -1.28 8.71
CA PHE A 128 0.18 -0.76 7.50
C PHE A 128 -1.30 -0.38 7.67
N LEU A 129 -1.88 -0.63 8.85
CA LEU A 129 -3.22 -0.19 9.23
C LEU A 129 -3.17 1.06 10.13
N ARG A 130 -2.02 1.74 10.18
CA ARG A 130 -1.84 2.96 10.96
C ARG A 130 -1.29 4.08 10.08
N PRO A 131 -2.05 5.17 9.86
CA PRO A 131 -1.49 6.33 9.16
C PRO A 131 -0.33 6.95 9.96
N GLY A 132 0.58 7.66 9.28
CA GLY A 132 1.75 8.31 9.90
C GLY A 132 3.05 7.51 9.77
N ASP A 133 4.04 7.71 10.64
CA ASP A 133 5.41 7.20 10.39
C ASP A 133 5.63 5.70 10.65
N SER A 134 4.55 4.92 10.74
CA SER A 134 4.67 3.46 10.74
C SER A 134 5.01 3.01 9.32
N PHE A 135 6.22 2.48 9.12
CA PHE A 135 6.60 1.80 7.89
C PHE A 135 7.40 0.56 8.21
N TRP A 136 7.23 -0.48 7.40
CA TRP A 136 8.09 -1.64 7.41
C TRP A 136 8.97 -1.58 6.17
N GLU A 137 10.28 -1.74 6.38
CA GLU A 137 11.30 -1.53 5.35
C GLU A 137 11.22 -2.56 4.23
N THR A 138 10.64 -3.72 4.55
CA THR A 138 10.58 -4.90 3.69
C THR A 138 9.68 -4.68 2.49
N GLU A 139 8.47 -4.16 2.64
CA GLU A 139 7.53 -3.98 1.53
C GLU A 139 8.07 -2.97 0.53
N PHE A 140 8.68 -1.88 1.02
CA PHE A 140 9.36 -0.91 0.16
C PHE A 140 10.62 -1.49 -0.48
N HIS A 141 11.38 -2.35 0.22
CA HIS A 141 12.51 -3.09 -0.36
C HIS A 141 12.05 -3.97 -1.53
N GLU A 142 11.03 -4.80 -1.29
CA GLU A 142 10.48 -5.72 -2.27
C GLU A 142 9.81 -4.98 -3.44
N MET A 143 9.15 -3.85 -3.17
CA MET A 143 8.56 -2.99 -4.20
C MET A 143 9.66 -2.38 -5.07
N GLY A 144 10.81 -2.05 -4.48
CA GLY A 144 11.98 -1.56 -5.19
C GLY A 144 12.49 -2.55 -6.25
N HIS A 145 12.40 -3.86 -5.99
CA HIS A 145 12.74 -4.88 -7.01
C HIS A 145 11.75 -4.89 -8.18
N ALA A 146 10.50 -4.52 -7.95
CA ALA A 146 9.47 -4.43 -8.98
C ALA A 146 9.58 -3.16 -9.85
N GLN A 147 10.40 -2.17 -9.46
CA GLN A 147 10.60 -0.96 -10.26
C GLN A 147 11.67 -1.18 -11.33
N LEU A 148 11.33 -0.89 -12.59
CA LEU A 148 12.23 -1.01 -13.73
C LEU A 148 13.23 0.16 -13.77
N PHE A 149 14.45 -0.07 -13.28
CA PHE A 149 15.56 0.86 -13.50
C PHE A 149 16.22 0.58 -14.86
N SER A 150 16.00 1.46 -15.83
CA SER A 150 16.78 1.44 -17.08
C SER A 150 18.24 1.77 -16.77
N LYS A 151 19.16 0.94 -17.26
CA LYS A 151 20.59 1.06 -16.96
C LYS A 151 21.19 2.30 -17.60
N PHE A 152 22.16 2.92 -16.93
CA PHE A 152 23.17 3.74 -17.60
C PHE A 152 23.97 2.87 -18.59
N PRO A 153 24.43 3.43 -19.73
CA PRO A 153 25.19 2.66 -20.73
C PRO A 153 26.39 1.93 -20.10
N GLY A 154 26.56 0.62 -20.39
CA GLY A 154 27.79 -0.13 -20.07
C GLY A 154 27.73 -1.28 -19.05
N ARG A 155 26.57 -1.81 -18.61
CA ARG A 155 26.51 -2.99 -17.71
C ARG A 155 25.63 -4.14 -18.23
N GLN A 156 26.19 -5.34 -18.42
CA GLN A 156 25.52 -6.55 -18.94
C GLN A 156 25.29 -7.57 -17.79
N ARG A 157 24.05 -7.73 -17.31
CA ARG A 157 23.12 -8.90 -17.37
C ARG A 157 23.17 -9.80 -16.10
N ARG A 158 21.96 -10.23 -15.69
CA ARG A 158 21.56 -11.17 -14.62
C ARG A 158 21.63 -10.69 -13.16
N GLN A 159 20.45 -10.55 -12.55
CA GLN A 159 20.11 -10.48 -11.10
C GLN A 159 20.91 -9.52 -10.19
N SER A 160 21.78 -8.67 -10.73
CA SER A 160 22.76 -7.90 -9.95
C SER A 160 22.65 -6.39 -10.11
N THR A 161 21.57 -5.88 -10.71
CA THR A 161 21.31 -4.43 -10.80
C THR A 161 20.68 -3.84 -9.54
N CYS A 162 20.59 -4.61 -8.45
CA CYS A 162 20.53 -4.10 -7.08
C CYS A 162 21.88 -3.44 -6.67
N ARG A 163 22.54 -2.72 -7.59
CA ARG A 163 23.90 -2.20 -7.40
C ARG A 163 24.10 -0.82 -8.02
N LEU A 164 23.11 0.06 -7.87
CA LEU A 164 23.42 1.37 -7.28
C LEU A 164 23.55 1.14 -5.77
N ARG A 165 24.69 0.58 -5.33
CA ARG A 165 25.02 0.30 -3.93
C ARG A 165 23.99 -0.48 -3.08
N LEU A 166 23.00 -1.20 -3.62
CA LEU A 166 21.92 -1.85 -2.83
C LEU A 166 22.26 -3.24 -2.24
N SER A 167 23.55 -3.58 -2.04
CA SER A 167 23.92 -4.68 -1.14
C SER A 167 24.18 -4.12 0.25
N THR A 168 23.27 -4.38 1.19
CA THR A 168 23.26 -4.04 2.64
C THR A 168 23.43 -2.56 3.04
N THR A 169 24.17 -1.74 2.28
CA THR A 169 24.37 -0.30 2.56
C THR A 169 23.47 0.60 1.72
N GLY A 170 22.98 0.17 0.55
CA GLY A 170 22.09 0.95 -0.32
C GLY A 170 20.61 0.66 -0.14
N CYS A 171 20.23 -0.54 0.33
CA CYS A 171 18.91 -0.70 0.94
C CYS A 171 18.81 0.18 2.18
N MET A 172 19.89 0.24 2.98
CA MET A 172 20.01 1.27 4.01
C MET A 172 20.05 2.68 3.46
N ALA A 173 20.37 2.96 2.19
CA ALA A 173 20.22 4.31 1.63
C ALA A 173 18.78 4.62 1.18
N TRP A 174 17.99 3.62 0.78
CA TRP A 174 16.53 3.77 0.59
C TRP A 174 15.84 3.98 1.92
N ILE A 175 16.16 3.15 2.89
CA ILE A 175 15.72 3.26 4.28
C ILE A 175 16.24 4.56 4.90
N SER A 176 17.49 4.96 4.67
CA SER A 176 18.04 6.24 5.14
C SER A 176 17.51 7.41 4.34
N ILE A 177 17.09 7.31 3.08
CA ILE A 177 16.38 8.40 2.40
C ILE A 177 14.96 8.48 2.95
N LEU A 178 14.25 7.38 3.19
CA LEU A 178 12.94 7.38 3.84
C LEU A 178 13.01 7.77 5.34
N ARG A 179 14.12 7.50 6.03
CA ARG A 179 14.39 7.87 7.44
C ARG A 179 15.00 9.28 7.58
N SER A 180 15.84 9.74 6.64
CA SER A 180 16.50 11.07 6.68
C SER A 180 15.67 12.13 5.98
N VAL A 181 14.99 11.75 4.90
CA VAL A 181 13.89 12.53 4.34
C VAL A 181 12.67 12.08 5.11
N ASN A 182 12.56 12.61 6.34
CA ASN A 182 11.43 12.45 7.23
C ASN A 182 10.15 12.36 6.36
N LEU A 183 9.53 11.18 6.25
CA LEU A 183 8.42 10.97 5.31
C LEU A 183 7.33 12.02 5.58
N LEU A 184 7.13 12.33 6.86
CA LEU A 184 6.47 13.52 7.41
C LEU A 184 6.79 14.84 6.71
N ALA A 185 8.05 15.21 6.49
CA ALA A 185 8.44 16.48 5.88
C ALA A 185 8.12 16.56 4.38
N ILE A 186 8.16 15.43 3.64
CA ILE A 186 7.67 15.39 2.26
C ILE A 186 6.14 15.35 2.24
N ILE A 187 5.51 14.48 3.03
CA ILE A 187 4.04 14.35 3.12
C ILE A 187 3.41 15.69 3.56
N HIS A 188 3.98 16.38 4.55
CA HIS A 188 3.54 17.72 4.97
C HIS A 188 3.75 18.78 3.88
N ARG A 189 4.85 18.73 3.12
CA ARG A 189 5.06 19.62 1.96
C ARG A 189 4.09 19.33 0.82
N SER A 190 3.73 18.06 0.59
CA SER A 190 2.75 17.63 -0.41
C SER A 190 1.32 18.05 -0.03
N ARG A 191 0.96 17.97 1.26
CA ARG A 191 -0.31 18.49 1.78
C ARG A 191 -0.39 20.02 1.69
N ALA A 192 0.70 20.73 1.97
CA ALA A 192 0.76 22.19 1.84
C ALA A 192 0.65 22.68 0.38
N THR A 193 1.19 21.92 -0.58
CA THR A 193 1.08 22.26 -2.02
C THR A 193 -0.31 21.96 -2.58
N ARG A 194 -1.01 20.92 -2.08
CA ARG A 194 -2.40 20.60 -2.48
C ARG A 194 -3.43 21.63 -1.98
N LEU A 195 -3.19 22.26 -0.82
CA LEU A 195 -4.02 23.37 -0.30
C LEU A 195 -3.86 24.68 -1.10
N HIS A 196 -2.74 24.86 -1.82
CA HIS A 196 -2.51 26.03 -2.67
C HIS A 196 -3.09 25.88 -4.08
N SER A 197 -3.49 24.68 -4.52
CA SER A 197 -4.00 24.43 -5.88
C SER A 197 -5.53 24.37 -5.98
N THR A 198 -6.28 24.54 -4.89
CA THR A 198 -7.77 24.55 -4.88
C THR A 198 -8.37 25.93 -4.69
N GLY A 199 -7.60 26.99 -4.89
CA GLY A 199 -8.13 28.35 -5.00
C GLY A 199 -7.99 28.82 -6.43
N TRP A 200 -9.06 28.67 -7.21
CA TRP A 200 -9.65 29.56 -8.24
C TRP A 200 -10.74 28.78 -8.99
#